data_AF-A0A6P6KZT6-F1
#
_entry.id   AF-A0A6P6KZT6-F1
#
_cell.length_a   1.000
_cell.length_b   1.000
_cell.length_c   1.000
_cell.angle_alpha   90.00
_cell.angle_beta   90.00
_cell.angle_gamma   90.00
#
_symmetry.space_group_name_H-M   'P 1'
#
loop_
_entity.id
_entity.type
_entity.pdbx_description
1 polymer ?
#
loop_
_entity_poly.entity_id
_entity_poly.type
_entity_poly.pdbx_seq_one_letter_code
_entity_poly.pdbx_strand_id
1 'polypeptide(L)'
;MEEIYLKPFQSLMFLIRDWSYPYEHAFGLEGGNEFLEKRLQVKQNQHEELQNVRKHINSCFSKISCFLLPHPGLKVAINPHFDGRLQDIDDEFKRELVNLVPLLLAPENLVEKEISGSKVTCRDLLQYFRAYMKIYQGEELPHPKSMLQATAEANNLAAVAGAKDLYTRSMEQVCGGDRPYMSPVDLERSHEELKQSCVRQFCGVKKMGGEEFCRRYQEQLEQEIDEAYASFLKHNHGKNIFFAVRTPATLFAVMVVMYVSSMLTGFLGVSSVAVLCNLLMGLALISLCVWTYVKYSGEFRELGCFIDRLALTLWEQRTPRKVFSKLFEVARSKMSQTQRQRRSSNNNIKKRN
;
A
#
# COMPACT_ATOMS: atom_id res chain seq x y z
N MET A 1 6.85 10.35 19.38
CA MET A 1 6.18 11.64 19.62
C MET A 1 5.11 11.37 20.66
N GLU A 2 5.23 11.94 21.86
CA GLU A 2 4.15 11.89 22.84
C GLU A 2 2.97 12.65 22.25
N GLU A 3 1.86 11.96 21.97
CA GLU A 3 0.63 12.59 21.51
C GLU A 3 0.06 13.44 22.65
N ILE A 4 0.23 14.75 22.54
CA ILE A 4 -0.34 15.69 23.48
C ILE A 4 -1.84 15.76 23.21
N TYR A 5 -2.66 15.22 24.12
CA TYR A 5 -4.14 15.21 24.06
C TYR A 5 -4.81 16.60 24.20
N LEU A 6 -4.03 17.69 24.07
CA LEU A 6 -4.54 19.05 24.20
C LEU A 6 -4.97 19.59 22.84
N LYS A 7 -6.01 20.44 22.85
CA LYS A 7 -6.44 21.12 21.64
C LYS A 7 -5.32 22.07 21.15
N PRO A 8 -5.07 22.16 19.84
CA PRO A 8 -3.95 22.94 19.30
C PRO A 8 -4.12 24.46 19.47
N PHE A 9 -5.37 24.95 19.54
CA PHE A 9 -5.67 26.38 19.62
C PHE A 9 -6.60 26.72 20.79
N GLN A 10 -6.54 27.98 21.23
CA GLN A 10 -7.23 28.47 22.42
C GLN A 10 -8.62 29.04 22.07
N SER A 11 -8.68 30.27 21.55
CA SER A 11 -9.94 30.98 21.29
C SER A 11 -10.14 31.26 19.80
N LEU A 12 -11.32 30.97 19.28
CA LEU A 12 -11.79 31.34 17.94
C LEU A 12 -13.08 32.17 18.06
N MET A 13 -13.07 33.37 17.49
CA MET A 13 -14.25 34.24 17.41
C MET A 13 -14.72 34.34 15.95
N PHE A 14 -15.93 33.86 15.67
CA PHE A 14 -16.62 34.13 14.41
C PHE A 14 -17.26 35.52 14.47
N LEU A 15 -16.61 36.51 13.86
CA LEU A 15 -17.19 37.85 13.70
C LEU A 15 -17.95 37.93 12.38
N ILE A 16 -19.28 37.91 12.43
CA ILE A 16 -20.13 38.04 11.24
C ILE A 16 -20.42 39.52 11.02
N ARG A 17 -19.84 40.06 9.95
CA ARG A 17 -20.05 41.44 9.51
C ARG A 17 -21.35 41.52 8.72
N ASP A 18 -21.97 42.69 8.75
CA ASP A 18 -23.15 43.03 7.96
C ASP A 18 -24.30 42.03 8.16
N TRP A 19 -24.50 41.61 9.41
CA TRP A 19 -25.63 40.76 9.77
C TRP A 19 -26.95 41.49 9.50
N SER A 20 -27.81 40.87 8.69
CA SER A 20 -29.03 41.51 8.17
C SER A 20 -30.32 41.02 8.83
N TYR A 21 -30.23 40.04 9.74
CA TYR A 21 -31.40 39.35 10.30
C TYR A 21 -31.46 39.44 11.84
N PRO A 22 -31.42 40.65 12.44
CA PRO A 22 -31.45 40.81 13.89
C PRO A 22 -32.74 40.30 14.54
N TYR A 23 -33.81 40.17 13.76
CA TYR A 23 -35.09 39.62 14.20
C TYR A 23 -35.10 38.10 14.37
N GLU A 24 -34.16 37.37 13.74
CA GLU A 24 -33.96 35.93 13.96
C GLU A 24 -32.94 35.67 15.08
N HIS A 25 -31.83 36.40 15.02
CA HIS A 25 -30.76 36.35 16.01
C HIS A 25 -30.26 37.77 16.24
N ALA A 26 -30.41 38.27 17.47
CA ALA A 26 -30.05 39.63 17.83
C ALA A 26 -28.55 39.91 17.59
N PHE A 27 -28.21 41.19 17.42
CA PHE A 27 -26.81 41.60 17.36
C PHE A 27 -26.05 41.25 18.65
N GLY A 28 -24.72 41.21 18.55
CA GLY A 28 -23.85 40.97 19.69
C GLY A 28 -23.45 39.51 19.89
N LEU A 29 -22.94 39.22 21.09
CA LEU A 29 -22.39 37.92 21.48
C LEU A 29 -23.47 36.85 21.70
N GLU A 30 -24.58 37.22 22.33
CA GLU A 30 -25.64 36.28 22.71
C GLU A 30 -26.31 35.68 21.47
N GLY A 31 -26.87 36.52 20.59
CA GLY A 31 -27.46 36.08 19.34
C GLY A 31 -26.44 35.39 18.41
N GLY A 32 -25.18 35.80 18.44
CA GLY A 32 -24.10 35.13 17.71
C GLY A 32 -23.83 33.72 18.19
N ASN A 33 -23.73 33.50 19.51
CA ASN A 33 -23.53 32.17 20.07
C ASN A 33 -24.72 31.25 19.78
N GLU A 34 -25.96 31.73 19.90
CA GLU A 34 -27.15 30.95 19.53
C GLU A 34 -27.15 30.57 18.05
N PHE A 35 -26.80 31.51 17.18
CA PHE A 35 -26.67 31.27 15.74
C PHE A 35 -25.61 30.21 15.47
N LEU A 36 -24.42 30.36 16.08
CA LEU A 36 -23.29 29.47 15.86
C LEU A 36 -23.55 28.06 16.40
N GLU A 37 -24.18 27.94 17.56
CA GLU A 37 -24.53 26.65 18.16
C GLU A 37 -25.41 25.84 17.19
N LYS A 38 -26.43 26.47 16.60
CA LYS A 38 -27.26 25.84 15.57
C LYS A 38 -26.46 25.45 14.33
N ARG A 39 -25.47 26.24 13.91
CA ARG A 39 -24.65 26.00 12.70
C ARG A 39 -23.61 24.90 12.87
N LEU A 40 -23.00 24.81 14.05
CA LEU A 40 -21.95 23.84 14.38
C LEU A 40 -22.49 22.58 15.06
N GLN A 41 -23.79 22.49 15.34
CA GLN A 41 -24.41 21.30 15.90
C GLN A 41 -24.20 20.08 14.99
N VAL A 42 -23.56 19.04 15.56
CA VAL A 42 -23.37 17.74 14.92
C VAL A 42 -24.61 16.89 15.17
N LYS A 43 -25.32 16.53 14.11
CA LYS A 43 -26.49 15.62 14.17
C LYS A 43 -26.16 14.32 13.44
N GLN A 44 -26.63 13.20 13.98
CA GLN A 44 -26.35 11.87 13.40
C GLN A 44 -26.93 11.68 12.00
N ASN A 45 -28.03 12.37 11.69
CA ASN A 45 -28.69 12.32 10.39
C ASN A 45 -28.06 13.26 9.33
N GLN A 46 -27.02 14.01 9.66
CA GLN A 46 -26.29 14.83 8.70
C GLN A 46 -25.32 13.99 7.87
N HIS A 47 -25.04 14.42 6.64
CA HIS A 47 -23.99 13.83 5.81
C HIS A 47 -22.64 13.83 6.56
N GLU A 48 -21.86 12.76 6.40
CA GLU A 48 -20.63 12.53 7.15
C GLU A 48 -19.62 13.67 6.97
N GLU A 49 -19.48 14.20 5.76
CA GLU A 49 -18.60 15.33 5.46
C GLU A 49 -18.91 16.56 6.33
N LEU A 50 -20.20 16.87 6.52
CA LEU A 50 -20.62 17.99 7.37
C LEU A 50 -20.35 17.71 8.85
N GLN A 51 -20.51 16.45 9.28
CA GLN A 51 -20.17 16.05 10.65
C GLN A 51 -18.66 16.19 10.89
N ASN A 52 -17.85 15.74 9.94
CA ASN A 52 -16.39 15.71 10.04
C ASN A 52 -15.81 17.13 10.14
N VAL A 53 -16.28 18.06 9.30
CA VAL A 53 -15.87 19.47 9.37
C VAL A 53 -16.22 20.09 10.74
N ARG A 54 -17.45 19.88 11.22
CA ARG A 54 -17.89 20.41 12.53
C ARG A 54 -17.13 19.80 13.70
N LYS A 55 -16.89 18.48 13.68
CA LYS A 55 -16.08 17.78 14.69
C LYS A 55 -14.65 18.29 14.70
N HIS A 56 -14.07 18.51 13.52
CA HIS A 56 -12.70 19.01 13.38
C HIS A 56 -12.55 20.40 14.00
N ILE A 57 -13.42 21.36 13.66
CA ILE A 57 -13.41 22.70 14.28
C ILE A 57 -13.48 22.61 15.80
N ASN A 58 -14.40 21.80 16.33
CA ASN A 58 -14.54 21.60 17.77
C ASN A 58 -13.31 20.94 18.42
N SER A 59 -12.60 20.08 17.70
CA SER A 59 -11.35 19.47 18.20
C SER A 59 -10.16 20.42 18.21
N CYS A 60 -10.18 21.45 17.36
CA CYS A 60 -9.05 22.37 17.19
C CYS A 60 -9.02 23.48 18.25
N PHE A 61 -10.17 23.97 18.72
CA PHE A 61 -10.26 25.16 19.57
C PHE A 61 -10.86 24.88 20.96
N SER A 62 -10.28 25.48 21.99
CA SER A 62 -10.73 25.33 23.38
C SER A 62 -12.01 26.14 23.65
N LYS A 63 -12.10 27.35 23.10
CA LYS A 63 -13.27 28.23 23.15
C LYS A 63 -13.63 28.66 21.73
N ILE A 64 -14.91 28.55 21.40
CA ILE A 64 -15.47 29.03 20.14
C ILE A 64 -16.65 29.93 20.49
N SER A 65 -16.66 31.13 19.95
CA SER A 65 -17.74 32.11 20.14
C SER A 65 -18.08 32.79 18.83
N CYS A 66 -19.23 33.45 18.76
CA CYS A 66 -19.64 34.23 17.61
C CYS A 66 -20.25 35.57 18.03
N PHE A 67 -19.98 36.60 17.24
CA PHE A 67 -20.51 37.94 17.43
C PHE A 67 -21.14 38.40 16.12
N LEU A 68 -22.40 38.86 16.16
CA LEU A 68 -23.12 39.38 15.01
C LEU A 68 -23.04 40.90 15.00
N LEU A 69 -22.40 41.46 13.99
CA LEU A 69 -22.20 42.91 13.85
C LEU A 69 -23.13 43.44 12.74
N PRO A 70 -23.86 44.55 12.97
CA PRO A 70 -24.69 45.17 11.96
C PRO A 70 -23.85 45.73 10.80
N HIS A 71 -24.52 46.14 9.73
CA HIS A 71 -23.87 46.86 8.63
C HIS A 71 -23.44 48.28 9.08
N PRO A 72 -22.23 48.76 8.74
CA PRO A 72 -21.70 50.04 9.23
C PRO A 72 -22.34 51.29 8.59
N GLY A 73 -23.21 51.09 7.59
CA GLY A 73 -23.88 52.14 6.84
C GLY A 73 -23.33 52.30 5.42
N LEU A 74 -24.16 52.76 4.48
CA LEU A 74 -23.80 52.86 3.05
C LEU A 74 -22.66 53.86 2.79
N LYS A 75 -22.55 54.90 3.63
CA LYS A 75 -21.43 55.86 3.56
C LYS A 75 -20.09 55.15 3.79
N VAL A 76 -20.02 54.22 4.73
CA VAL A 76 -18.79 53.44 5.00
C VAL A 76 -18.52 52.45 3.87
N ALA A 77 -19.55 51.79 3.35
CA ALA A 77 -19.39 50.72 2.38
C ALA A 77 -19.07 51.19 0.94
N ILE A 78 -19.57 52.37 0.53
CA ILE A 78 -19.57 52.79 -0.88
C ILE A 78 -18.73 54.06 -1.11
N ASN A 79 -18.50 54.90 -0.09
CA ASN A 79 -17.79 56.16 -0.28
C ASN A 79 -16.26 55.93 -0.38
N PRO A 80 -15.62 56.23 -1.54
CA PRO A 80 -14.17 56.08 -1.67
C PRO A 80 -13.37 57.08 -0.83
N HIS A 81 -14.01 58.13 -0.31
CA HIS A 81 -13.40 59.19 0.50
C HIS A 81 -13.71 59.05 2.00
N PHE A 82 -14.25 57.91 2.45
CA PHE A 82 -14.47 57.67 3.87
C PHE A 82 -13.15 57.61 4.64
N ASP A 83 -13.02 58.41 5.68
CA ASP A 83 -11.79 58.60 6.46
C ASP A 83 -11.88 58.06 7.90
N GLY A 84 -12.90 57.26 8.21
CA GLY A 84 -13.07 56.64 9.53
C GLY A 84 -13.82 57.48 10.57
N ARG A 85 -14.33 58.68 10.22
CA ARG A 85 -15.07 59.52 11.18
C ARG A 85 -16.36 58.87 11.65
N LEU A 86 -16.58 58.90 12.98
CA LEU A 86 -17.74 58.29 13.65
C LEU A 86 -19.09 58.87 13.24
N GLN A 87 -19.14 60.12 12.76
CA GLN A 87 -20.37 60.78 12.32
C GLN A 87 -20.97 60.11 11.07
N ASP A 88 -20.15 59.43 10.28
CA ASP A 88 -20.56 58.78 9.03
C ASP A 88 -20.78 57.27 9.19
N ILE A 89 -20.62 56.76 10.42
CA ILE A 89 -20.85 55.37 10.80
C ILE A 89 -22.22 55.27 11.48
N ASP A 90 -22.96 54.23 11.12
CA ASP A 90 -24.27 53.92 11.70
C ASP A 90 -24.22 53.79 13.24
N ASP A 91 -25.24 54.32 13.92
CA ASP A 91 -25.30 54.33 15.38
C ASP A 91 -25.41 52.92 15.97
N GLU A 92 -26.12 52.01 15.31
CA GLU A 92 -26.24 50.63 15.79
C GLU A 92 -24.91 49.88 15.71
N PHE A 93 -24.15 50.12 14.65
CA PHE A 93 -22.78 49.61 14.51
C PHE A 93 -21.87 50.11 15.63
N LYS A 94 -21.94 51.41 15.94
CA LYS A 94 -21.13 51.98 17.02
C LYS A 94 -21.50 51.37 18.38
N ARG A 95 -22.79 51.17 18.67
CA ARG A 95 -23.24 50.51 19.92
C ARG A 95 -22.64 49.13 20.07
N GLU A 96 -22.73 48.29 19.03
CA GLU A 96 -22.20 46.93 19.11
C GLU A 96 -20.68 46.88 19.09
N LEU A 97 -20.01 47.84 18.44
CA LEU A 97 -18.56 47.96 18.49
C LEU A 97 -18.06 48.25 19.92
N VAL A 98 -18.79 49.09 20.67
CA VAL A 98 -18.50 49.37 22.09
C VAL A 98 -18.64 48.11 22.96
N ASN A 99 -19.50 47.16 22.59
CA ASN A 99 -19.60 45.86 23.27
C ASN A 99 -18.49 44.90 22.83
N LEU A 100 -18.16 44.87 21.53
CA LEU A 100 -17.20 43.93 20.93
C LEU A 100 -15.76 44.15 21.41
N VAL A 101 -15.31 45.41 21.46
CA VAL A 101 -13.89 45.70 21.73
C VAL A 101 -13.49 45.27 23.15
N PRO A 102 -14.22 45.61 24.23
CA PRO A 102 -13.93 45.13 25.58
C PRO A 102 -14.05 43.60 25.70
N LEU A 103 -15.02 42.99 25.01
CA LEU A 103 -15.16 41.53 25.00
C LEU A 103 -13.87 40.83 24.51
N LEU A 104 -13.15 41.43 23.55
CA LEU A 104 -11.92 40.87 23.00
C LEU A 104 -10.66 41.29 23.76
N LEU A 105 -10.61 42.53 24.24
CA LEU A 105 -9.35 43.17 24.68
C LEU A 105 -9.34 43.64 26.14
N ALA A 106 -10.45 43.52 26.87
CA ALA A 106 -10.44 43.84 28.30
C ALA A 106 -9.46 42.92 29.05
N PRO A 107 -8.73 43.42 30.07
CA PRO A 107 -7.68 42.67 30.76
C PRO A 107 -8.11 41.28 31.24
N GLU A 108 -9.34 41.15 31.72
CA GLU A 108 -9.97 39.92 32.18
C GLU A 108 -10.24 38.89 31.07
N ASN A 109 -10.30 39.33 29.81
CA ASN A 109 -10.55 38.48 28.64
C ASN A 109 -9.26 38.13 27.87
N LEU A 110 -8.12 38.73 28.23
CA LEU A 110 -6.84 38.46 27.59
C LEU A 110 -6.34 37.06 27.96
N VAL A 111 -6.19 36.22 26.94
CA VAL A 111 -5.70 34.85 27.10
C VAL A 111 -4.21 34.80 26.75
N GLU A 112 -3.39 34.36 27.71
CA GLU A 112 -1.96 34.14 27.49
C GLU A 112 -1.74 33.02 26.46
N LYS A 113 -0.82 33.22 25.51
CA LYS A 113 -0.59 32.24 24.44
C LYS A 113 -0.01 30.96 25.01
N GLU A 114 -0.64 29.84 24.69
CA GLU A 114 -0.15 28.50 25.00
C GLU A 114 0.20 27.73 23.73
N ILE A 115 1.28 26.96 23.80
CA ILE A 115 1.70 25.97 22.81
C ILE A 115 2.04 24.70 23.58
N SER A 116 1.39 23.58 23.23
CA SER A 116 1.58 22.29 23.92
C SER A 116 1.35 22.35 25.44
N GLY A 117 0.37 23.16 25.87
CA GLY A 117 0.03 23.35 27.29
C GLY A 117 1.00 24.22 28.09
N SER A 118 2.04 24.77 27.46
CA SER A 118 2.98 25.68 28.11
C SER A 118 2.73 27.13 27.69
N LYS A 119 2.73 28.04 28.67
CA LYS A 119 2.64 29.49 28.44
C LYS A 119 3.88 29.98 27.71
N VAL A 120 3.68 30.82 26.71
CA VAL A 120 4.73 31.27 25.79
C VAL A 120 5.08 32.72 26.05
N THR A 121 6.37 33.01 26.26
CA THR A 121 6.84 34.40 26.39
C THR A 121 6.99 35.07 25.02
N CYS A 122 7.08 36.40 24.98
CA CYS A 122 7.32 37.12 23.72
C CYS A 122 8.60 36.68 23.00
N ARG A 123 9.63 36.31 23.76
CA ARG A 123 10.91 35.81 23.21
C ARG A 123 10.72 34.45 22.54
N ASP A 124 9.98 33.56 23.17
CA ASP A 124 9.72 32.21 22.66
C ASP A 124 8.80 32.26 21.45
N LEU A 125 7.80 33.15 21.47
CA LEU A 125 6.87 33.34 20.36
C LEU A 125 7.61 33.70 19.06
N LEU A 126 8.65 34.54 19.14
CA LEU A 126 9.49 34.86 17.98
C LEU A 126 10.23 33.62 17.44
N GLN A 127 10.69 32.73 18.32
CA GLN A 127 11.33 31.49 17.92
C GLN A 127 10.34 30.54 17.22
N TYR A 128 9.14 30.40 17.77
CA TYR A 128 8.06 29.64 17.14
C TYR A 128 7.71 30.21 15.76
N PHE A 129 7.62 31.54 15.62
CA PHE A 129 7.36 32.18 14.33
C PHE A 129 8.42 31.77 13.30
N ARG A 130 9.71 31.89 13.64
CA ARG A 130 10.82 31.50 12.76
C ARG A 130 10.77 30.02 12.39
N ALA A 131 10.48 29.15 13.35
CA ALA A 131 10.36 27.71 13.14
C ALA A 131 9.20 27.39 12.17
N TYR A 132 8.01 27.94 12.41
CA TYR A 132 6.85 27.73 11.54
C TYR A 132 7.08 28.26 10.13
N MET A 133 7.67 29.46 9.98
CA MET A 133 8.01 29.99 8.66
C MET A 133 9.00 29.11 7.91
N LYS A 134 9.98 28.51 8.59
CA LYS A 134 10.92 27.57 7.98
C LYS A 134 10.21 26.32 7.45
N ILE A 135 9.22 25.81 8.18
CA ILE A 135 8.40 24.67 7.74
C ILE A 135 7.57 25.05 6.51
N TYR A 136 6.90 26.21 6.54
CA TYR A 136 6.09 26.69 5.40
C TYR A 136 6.92 27.06 4.15
N GLN A 137 8.21 27.37 4.31
CA GLN A 137 9.14 27.60 3.20
C GLN A 137 9.71 26.31 2.61
N GLY A 138 9.59 25.19 3.33
CA GLY A 138 9.97 23.87 2.82
C GLY A 138 8.87 23.22 1.98
N GLU A 139 9.22 22.11 1.34
CA GLU A 139 8.28 21.26 0.58
C GLU A 139 7.73 20.10 1.44
N GLU A 140 7.91 20.16 2.77
CA GLU A 140 7.51 19.10 3.70
C GLU A 140 6.00 19.03 3.93
N LEU A 141 5.30 20.17 3.82
CA LEU A 141 3.85 20.23 3.97
C LEU A 141 3.15 20.12 2.61
N PRO A 142 2.04 19.36 2.51
CA PRO A 142 1.26 19.33 1.30
C PRO A 142 0.68 20.73 1.02
N HIS A 143 0.92 21.24 -0.19
CA HIS A 143 0.36 22.52 -0.62
C HIS A 143 -1.18 22.48 -0.55
N PRO A 144 -1.83 23.51 0.02
CA PRO A 144 -3.28 23.65 -0.06
C PRO A 144 -3.71 23.73 -1.52
N LYS A 145 -4.55 22.77 -1.94
CA LYS A 145 -5.05 22.68 -3.32
C LYS A 145 -6.51 23.10 -3.38
N SER A 146 -6.92 23.61 -4.53
CA SER A 146 -8.35 23.76 -4.80
C SER A 146 -9.04 22.40 -4.74
N MET A 147 -10.31 22.36 -4.32
CA MET A 147 -11.07 21.10 -4.27
C MET A 147 -11.08 20.37 -5.62
N LEU A 148 -11.18 21.10 -6.72
CA LEU A 148 -11.13 20.54 -8.08
C LEU A 148 -9.77 19.90 -8.36
N GLN A 149 -8.66 20.56 -8.02
CA GLN A 149 -7.33 20.03 -8.24
C GLN A 149 -7.05 18.80 -7.36
N ALA A 150 -7.39 18.84 -6.07
CA ALA A 150 -7.22 17.70 -5.17
C ALA A 150 -8.03 16.48 -5.62
N THR A 151 -9.27 16.70 -6.06
CA THR A 151 -10.14 15.64 -6.60
C THR A 151 -9.61 15.11 -7.94
N ALA A 152 -9.11 15.98 -8.81
CA ALA A 152 -8.48 15.58 -10.07
C ALA A 152 -7.24 14.71 -9.82
N GLU A 153 -6.38 15.10 -8.89
CA GLU A 153 -5.20 14.32 -8.49
C GLU A 153 -5.58 12.96 -7.93
N ALA A 154 -6.51 12.91 -6.96
CA ALA A 154 -6.95 11.66 -6.37
C ALA A 154 -7.55 10.69 -7.41
N ASN A 155 -8.38 11.20 -8.32
CA ASN A 155 -8.98 10.40 -9.40
C ASN A 155 -7.91 9.87 -10.36
N ASN A 156 -6.93 10.69 -10.74
CA ASN A 156 -5.85 10.26 -11.63
C ASN A 156 -4.93 9.25 -10.96
N LEU A 157 -4.52 9.48 -9.71
CA LEU A 157 -3.70 8.54 -8.94
C LEU A 157 -4.39 7.20 -8.75
N ALA A 158 -5.69 7.20 -8.43
CA ALA A 158 -6.47 5.97 -8.32
C ALA A 158 -6.54 5.20 -9.66
N ALA A 159 -6.68 5.92 -10.77
CA ALA A 159 -6.67 5.32 -12.09
C ALA A 159 -5.30 4.74 -12.49
N VAL A 160 -4.20 5.44 -12.15
CA VAL A 160 -2.81 4.94 -12.35
C VAL A 160 -2.61 3.65 -11.56
N ALA A 161 -2.94 3.65 -10.27
CA ALA A 161 -2.80 2.49 -9.41
C ALA A 161 -3.62 1.29 -9.93
N GLY A 162 -4.89 1.53 -10.30
CA GLY A 162 -5.76 0.49 -10.85
C GLY A 162 -5.24 -0.11 -12.17
N ALA A 163 -4.70 0.72 -13.07
CA ALA A 163 -4.14 0.27 -14.34
C ALA A 163 -2.82 -0.52 -14.14
N LYS A 164 -1.95 -0.04 -13.25
CA LYS A 164 -0.70 -0.74 -12.88
C LYS A 164 -0.95 -2.08 -12.21
N ASP A 165 -1.95 -2.15 -11.33
CA ASP A 165 -2.35 -3.41 -10.69
C ASP A 165 -2.85 -4.42 -11.74
N LEU A 166 -3.63 -3.96 -12.73
CA LEU A 166 -4.06 -4.81 -13.84
C LEU A 166 -2.86 -5.30 -14.66
N TYR A 167 -1.91 -4.43 -14.99
CA TYR A 167 -0.68 -4.80 -15.69
C TYR A 167 0.07 -5.89 -14.92
N THR A 168 0.31 -5.66 -13.64
CA THR A 168 1.07 -6.58 -12.76
C THR A 168 0.40 -7.95 -12.69
N ARG A 169 -0.91 -7.99 -12.42
CA ARG A 169 -1.68 -9.26 -12.38
C ARG A 169 -1.64 -9.99 -13.72
N SER A 170 -1.75 -9.26 -14.83
CA SER A 170 -1.75 -9.85 -16.17
C SER A 170 -0.36 -10.40 -16.52
N MET A 171 0.71 -9.67 -16.19
CA MET A 171 2.09 -10.13 -16.38
C MET A 171 2.44 -11.32 -15.50
N GLU A 172 1.94 -11.39 -14.27
CA GLU A 172 2.07 -12.57 -13.40
C GLU A 172 1.41 -13.81 -14.03
N GLN A 173 0.27 -13.65 -14.71
CA GLN A 173 -0.37 -14.75 -15.42
C GLN A 173 0.44 -15.23 -16.62
N VAL A 174 1.21 -14.36 -17.26
CA VAL A 174 2.06 -14.68 -18.42
C VAL A 174 3.40 -15.29 -17.97
N CYS A 175 4.10 -14.61 -17.07
CA CYS A 175 5.48 -14.93 -16.71
C CYS A 175 5.76 -15.01 -15.19
N GLY A 176 4.73 -15.12 -14.34
CA GLY A 176 4.87 -15.26 -12.88
C GLY A 176 5.53 -16.57 -12.45
N GLY A 177 5.88 -16.73 -11.18
CA GLY A 177 6.77 -17.81 -10.68
C GLY A 177 6.41 -19.23 -11.11
N ASP A 178 5.11 -19.56 -11.17
CA ASP A 178 4.60 -20.88 -11.55
C ASP A 178 4.54 -21.13 -13.08
N ARG A 179 4.81 -20.10 -13.89
CA ARG A 179 4.80 -20.18 -15.36
C ARG A 179 6.18 -20.56 -15.90
N PRO A 180 6.25 -21.35 -16.99
CA PRO A 180 7.50 -21.70 -17.62
C PRO A 180 8.22 -20.47 -18.20
N TYR A 181 9.51 -20.64 -18.52
CA TYR A 181 10.28 -19.61 -19.22
C TYR A 181 9.64 -19.24 -20.56
N MET A 182 9.53 -17.94 -20.82
CA MET A 182 9.10 -17.41 -22.12
C MET A 182 10.28 -16.78 -22.86
N SER A 183 10.24 -16.83 -24.20
CA SER A 183 11.24 -16.15 -25.02
C SER A 183 11.16 -14.63 -24.80
N PRO A 184 12.29 -13.88 -24.88
CA PRO A 184 12.26 -12.43 -24.69
C PRO A 184 11.37 -11.72 -25.70
N VAL A 185 11.33 -12.21 -26.95
CA VAL A 185 10.53 -11.63 -28.04
C VAL A 185 9.03 -11.79 -27.77
N ASP A 186 8.61 -12.97 -27.29
CA ASP A 186 7.20 -13.21 -26.97
C ASP A 186 6.78 -12.46 -25.70
N LEU A 187 7.69 -12.35 -24.72
CA LEU A 187 7.44 -11.59 -23.49
C LEU A 187 7.31 -10.08 -23.78
N GLU A 188 8.13 -9.54 -24.66
CA GLU A 188 8.06 -8.14 -25.11
C GLU A 188 6.76 -7.86 -25.86
N ARG A 189 6.33 -8.77 -26.75
CA ARG A 189 5.03 -8.67 -27.42
C ARG A 189 3.87 -8.63 -26.41
N SER A 190 3.87 -9.54 -25.43
CA SER A 190 2.86 -9.55 -24.37
C SER A 190 2.90 -8.30 -23.49
N HIS A 191 4.09 -7.78 -23.19
CA HIS A 191 4.24 -6.51 -22.45
C HIS A 191 3.60 -5.35 -23.22
N GLU A 192 3.90 -5.20 -24.51
CA GLU A 192 3.37 -4.09 -25.33
C GLU A 192 1.84 -4.15 -25.45
N GLU A 193 1.27 -5.34 -25.68
CA GLU A 193 -0.17 -5.55 -25.71
C GLU A 193 -0.85 -5.17 -24.38
N LEU A 194 -0.25 -5.59 -23.26
CA LEU A 194 -0.76 -5.29 -21.92
C LEU A 194 -0.59 -3.82 -21.56
N LYS A 195 0.53 -3.19 -21.93
CA LYS A 195 0.79 -1.76 -21.74
C LYS A 195 -0.27 -0.93 -22.46
N GLN A 196 -0.52 -1.21 -23.74
CA GLN A 196 -1.58 -0.54 -24.51
C GLN A 196 -2.98 -0.79 -23.94
N SER A 197 -3.25 -1.98 -23.41
CA SER A 197 -4.50 -2.28 -22.72
C SER A 197 -4.68 -1.42 -21.47
N CYS A 198 -3.64 -1.30 -20.64
CA CYS A 198 -3.66 -0.54 -19.39
C CYS A 198 -3.78 0.97 -19.65
N VAL A 199 -3.09 1.50 -20.67
CA VAL A 199 -3.22 2.89 -21.10
C VAL A 199 -4.64 3.17 -21.60
N ARG A 200 -5.24 2.28 -22.41
CA ARG A 200 -6.64 2.42 -22.84
C ARG A 200 -7.62 2.41 -21.67
N GLN A 201 -7.41 1.52 -20.69
CA GLN A 201 -8.21 1.51 -19.48
C GLN A 201 -8.08 2.82 -18.71
N PHE A 202 -6.85 3.30 -18.50
CA PHE A 202 -6.58 4.57 -17.85
C PHE A 202 -7.33 5.71 -18.55
N CYS A 203 -7.21 5.84 -19.87
CA CYS A 203 -7.90 6.87 -20.66
C CYS A 203 -9.43 6.74 -20.61
N GLY A 204 -9.96 5.51 -20.55
CA GLY A 204 -11.40 5.25 -20.45
C GLY A 204 -12.05 5.64 -19.12
N VAL A 205 -11.27 5.80 -18.04
CA VAL A 205 -11.78 6.28 -16.76
C VAL A 205 -12.14 7.77 -16.87
N LYS A 206 -13.39 8.12 -16.49
CA LYS A 206 -13.81 9.52 -16.39
C LYS A 206 -13.08 10.19 -15.22
N LYS A 207 -12.23 11.18 -15.53
CA LYS A 207 -11.36 11.88 -14.56
C LYS A 207 -11.58 13.40 -14.68
N MET A 208 -11.34 14.11 -13.57
CA MET A 208 -11.35 15.58 -13.52
C MET A 208 -9.96 16.12 -13.89
N GLY A 209 -9.87 17.39 -14.33
CA GLY A 209 -8.58 18.08 -14.56
C GLY A 209 -8.20 18.33 -16.02
N GLY A 210 -8.97 17.84 -17.00
CA GLY A 210 -8.70 18.02 -18.42
C GLY A 210 -7.58 17.12 -18.96
N GLU A 211 -7.39 17.12 -20.28
CA GLU A 211 -6.47 16.19 -20.96
C GLU A 211 -4.99 16.46 -20.63
N GLU A 212 -4.57 17.72 -20.56
CA GLU A 212 -3.18 18.07 -20.25
C GLU A 212 -2.75 17.60 -18.86
N PHE A 213 -3.66 17.67 -17.89
CA PHE A 213 -3.43 17.18 -16.54
C PHE A 213 -3.35 15.65 -16.51
N CYS A 214 -4.27 14.98 -17.21
CA CYS A 214 -4.29 13.52 -17.32
C CYS A 214 -3.03 12.99 -18.03
N ARG A 215 -2.48 13.74 -19.00
CA ARG A 215 -1.29 13.34 -19.77
C ARG A 215 -0.08 13.08 -18.87
N ARG A 216 0.14 13.93 -17.85
CA ARG A 216 1.25 13.74 -16.89
C ARG A 216 1.15 12.42 -16.14
N TYR A 217 -0.05 12.01 -15.76
CA TYR A 217 -0.29 10.74 -15.07
C TYR A 217 -0.25 9.53 -16.01
N GLN A 218 -0.60 9.73 -17.29
CA GLN A 218 -0.39 8.69 -18.30
C GLN A 218 1.10 8.44 -18.54
N GLU A 219 1.90 9.50 -18.70
CA GLU A 219 3.36 9.41 -18.83
C GLU A 219 3.97 8.71 -17.59
N GLN A 220 3.50 9.05 -16.38
CA GLN A 220 3.89 8.36 -15.16
C GLN A 220 3.50 6.87 -15.17
N LEU A 221 2.28 6.52 -15.58
CA LEU A 221 1.83 5.12 -15.67
C LEU A 221 2.69 4.31 -16.63
N GLU A 222 2.99 4.86 -17.81
CA GLU A 222 3.83 4.20 -18.81
C GLU A 222 5.24 3.93 -18.26
N GLN A 223 5.83 4.92 -17.57
CA GLN A 223 7.13 4.76 -16.91
C GLN A 223 7.09 3.67 -15.82
N GLU A 224 6.08 3.69 -14.96
CA GLU A 224 5.94 2.68 -13.89
C GLU A 224 5.72 1.26 -14.43
N ILE A 225 5.04 1.13 -15.59
CA ILE A 225 4.88 -0.14 -16.30
C ILE A 225 6.20 -0.62 -16.88
N ASP A 226 7.00 0.27 -17.46
CA ASP A 226 8.32 -0.07 -18.03
C ASP A 226 9.31 -0.52 -16.95
N GLU A 227 9.28 0.13 -15.79
CA GLU A 227 10.06 -0.28 -14.61
C GLU A 227 9.62 -1.66 -14.07
N ALA A 228 8.31 -1.91 -14.02
CA ALA A 228 7.78 -3.22 -13.66
C ALA A 228 8.19 -4.30 -14.68
N TYR A 229 8.15 -3.98 -15.97
CA TYR A 229 8.57 -4.89 -17.03
C TYR A 229 10.05 -5.28 -16.92
N ALA A 230 10.95 -4.33 -16.63
CA ALA A 230 12.35 -4.63 -16.40
C ALA A 230 12.56 -5.63 -15.26
N SER A 231 11.70 -5.59 -14.23
CA SER A 231 11.69 -6.55 -13.13
C SER A 231 11.19 -7.94 -13.56
N PHE A 232 10.10 -7.99 -14.34
CA PHE A 232 9.59 -9.25 -14.91
C PHE A 232 10.57 -9.91 -15.87
N LEU A 233 11.28 -9.12 -16.68
CA LEU A 233 12.31 -9.61 -17.60
C LEU A 233 13.44 -10.31 -16.84
N LYS A 234 13.97 -9.68 -15.78
CA LYS A 234 14.96 -10.29 -14.89
C LYS A 234 14.45 -11.57 -14.23
N HIS A 235 13.20 -11.55 -13.75
CA HIS A 235 12.58 -12.73 -13.15
C HIS A 235 12.46 -13.90 -14.15
N ASN A 236 12.04 -13.62 -15.38
CA ASN A 236 11.93 -14.61 -16.44
C ASN A 236 13.31 -15.18 -16.82
N HIS A 237 14.35 -14.35 -16.95
CA HIS A 237 15.71 -14.83 -17.19
C HIS A 237 16.23 -15.76 -16.08
N GLY A 238 15.92 -15.46 -14.81
CA GLY A 238 16.30 -16.30 -13.67
C GLY A 238 15.77 -17.74 -13.76
N LYS A 239 14.60 -17.94 -14.38
CA LYS A 239 14.03 -19.29 -14.56
C LYS A 239 14.88 -20.17 -15.46
N ASN A 240 15.49 -19.61 -16.51
CA ASN A 240 16.34 -20.38 -17.43
C ASN A 240 17.56 -20.97 -16.71
N ILE A 241 18.13 -20.23 -15.75
CA ILE A 241 19.30 -20.66 -14.98
C ILE A 241 18.97 -21.85 -14.07
N PHE A 242 17.80 -21.84 -13.44
CA PHE A 242 17.39 -22.93 -12.53
C PHE A 242 17.11 -24.24 -13.28
N PHE A 243 16.56 -24.16 -14.49
CA PHE A 243 16.44 -25.32 -15.38
C PHE A 243 17.81 -25.79 -15.90
N ALA A 244 18.73 -24.87 -16.19
CA ALA A 244 20.07 -25.19 -16.66
C ALA A 244 20.94 -25.93 -15.61
N VAL A 245 20.72 -25.74 -14.30
CA VAL A 245 21.50 -26.41 -13.24
C VAL A 245 20.92 -27.78 -12.85
N ARG A 246 19.63 -28.01 -13.06
CA ARG A 246 18.95 -29.24 -12.61
C ARG A 246 19.47 -30.50 -13.29
N THR A 247 19.53 -30.50 -14.61
CA THR A 247 19.98 -31.66 -15.42
C THR A 247 21.44 -32.06 -15.15
N PRO A 248 22.42 -31.14 -15.07
CA PRO A 248 23.78 -31.54 -14.71
C PRO A 248 23.88 -32.04 -13.26
N ALA A 249 23.12 -31.46 -12.32
CA ALA A 249 23.11 -31.92 -10.93
C ALA A 249 22.52 -33.34 -10.77
N THR A 250 21.45 -33.68 -11.51
CA THR A 250 20.86 -35.01 -11.47
C THR A 250 21.79 -36.07 -12.04
N LEU A 251 22.39 -35.81 -13.21
CA LEU A 251 23.35 -36.71 -13.85
C LEU A 251 24.59 -36.90 -12.97
N PHE A 252 25.10 -35.82 -12.37
CA PHE A 252 26.21 -35.90 -11.41
C PHE A 252 25.88 -36.74 -10.18
N ALA A 253 24.68 -36.57 -9.60
CA ALA A 253 24.27 -37.35 -8.45
C ALA A 253 24.06 -38.85 -8.77
N VAL A 254 23.63 -39.18 -9.99
CA VAL A 254 23.56 -40.57 -10.47
C VAL A 254 24.97 -41.17 -10.60
N MET A 255 25.93 -40.42 -11.15
CA MET A 255 27.32 -40.87 -11.25
C MET A 255 27.91 -41.18 -9.86
N VAL A 256 27.70 -40.31 -8.86
CA VAL A 256 28.19 -40.52 -7.49
C VAL A 256 27.58 -41.77 -6.85
N VAL A 257 26.26 -41.97 -6.97
CA VAL A 257 25.59 -43.15 -6.40
C VAL A 257 26.07 -44.44 -7.04
N MET A 258 26.21 -44.45 -8.36
CA MET A 258 26.69 -45.64 -9.08
C MET A 258 28.15 -45.93 -8.76
N TYR A 259 28.99 -44.91 -8.58
CA TYR A 259 30.38 -45.06 -8.15
C TYR A 259 30.50 -45.68 -6.76
N VAL A 260 29.76 -45.16 -5.77
CA VAL A 260 29.74 -45.72 -4.40
C VAL A 260 29.21 -47.16 -4.41
N SER A 261 28.16 -47.44 -5.18
CA SER A 261 27.57 -48.78 -5.30
C SER A 261 28.55 -49.77 -5.95
N SER A 262 29.28 -49.34 -6.97
CA SER A 262 30.35 -50.10 -7.63
C SER A 262 31.48 -50.43 -6.64
N MET A 263 31.89 -49.45 -5.82
CA MET A 263 32.94 -49.64 -4.81
C MET A 263 32.54 -50.65 -3.72
N LEU A 264 31.30 -50.56 -3.20
CA LEU A 264 30.78 -51.47 -2.19
C LEU A 264 30.60 -52.90 -2.73
N THR A 265 30.05 -53.04 -3.93
CA THR A 265 29.82 -54.37 -4.54
C THR A 265 31.12 -55.02 -5.02
N GLY A 266 32.10 -54.21 -5.43
CA GLY A 266 33.47 -54.65 -5.68
C GLY A 266 34.16 -55.19 -4.42
N PHE A 267 33.94 -54.55 -3.27
CA PHE A 267 34.45 -55.04 -1.98
C PHE A 267 33.77 -56.36 -1.52
N LEU A 268 32.48 -56.52 -1.82
CA LEU A 268 31.71 -57.73 -1.53
C LEU A 268 31.97 -58.89 -2.51
N GLY A 269 32.82 -58.71 -3.52
CA GLY A 269 33.20 -59.74 -4.49
C GLY A 269 32.13 -60.06 -5.55
N VAL A 270 31.08 -59.24 -5.68
CA VAL A 270 30.02 -59.42 -6.70
C VAL A 270 30.36 -58.64 -7.96
N SER A 271 31.31 -59.17 -8.74
CA SER A 271 31.89 -58.46 -9.89
C SER A 271 30.89 -58.12 -11.00
N SER A 272 29.84 -58.91 -11.18
CA SER A 272 28.80 -58.67 -12.20
C SER A 272 28.00 -57.39 -11.94
N VAL A 273 27.70 -57.09 -10.67
CA VAL A 273 26.96 -55.88 -10.28
C VAL A 273 27.84 -54.64 -10.39
N ALA A 274 29.12 -54.75 -10.02
CA ALA A 274 30.08 -53.65 -10.15
C ALA A 274 30.26 -53.22 -11.62
N VAL A 275 30.36 -54.18 -12.55
CA VAL A 275 30.45 -53.89 -13.99
C VAL A 275 29.21 -53.17 -14.51
N LEU A 276 28.00 -53.60 -14.07
CA LEU A 276 26.75 -52.94 -14.44
C LEU A 276 26.68 -51.49 -13.93
N CYS A 277 27.08 -51.24 -12.68
CA CYS A 277 27.14 -49.89 -12.11
C CYS A 277 28.14 -48.99 -12.86
N ASN A 278 29.31 -49.53 -13.24
CA ASN A 278 30.30 -48.77 -14.02
C ASN A 278 29.80 -48.43 -15.43
N LEU A 279 29.06 -49.33 -16.09
CA LEU A 279 28.45 -49.07 -17.39
C LEU A 279 27.38 -47.96 -17.30
N LEU A 280 26.51 -48.02 -16.29
CA LEU A 280 25.51 -46.98 -16.03
C LEU A 280 26.15 -45.61 -15.72
N MET A 281 27.27 -45.60 -15.00
CA MET A 281 28.05 -44.39 -14.76
C MET A 281 28.63 -43.82 -16.07
N GLY A 282 29.19 -44.68 -16.94
CA GLY A 282 29.70 -44.27 -18.26
C GLY A 282 28.62 -43.67 -19.15
N LEU A 283 27.41 -44.26 -19.17
CA LEU A 283 26.26 -43.71 -19.90
C LEU A 283 25.81 -42.34 -19.36
N ALA A 284 25.79 -42.16 -18.03
CA ALA A 284 25.48 -40.87 -17.41
C ALA A 284 26.53 -39.79 -17.76
N LEU A 285 27.81 -40.16 -17.82
CA LEU A 285 28.89 -39.25 -18.22
C LEU A 285 28.78 -38.83 -19.69
N ILE A 286 28.52 -39.78 -20.60
CA ILE A 286 28.29 -39.49 -22.02
C ILE A 286 27.07 -38.57 -22.18
N SER A 287 25.98 -38.85 -21.45
CA SER A 287 24.79 -38.01 -21.46
C SER A 287 25.06 -36.59 -20.98
N LEU A 288 25.91 -36.43 -19.96
CA LEU A 288 26.34 -35.11 -19.47
C LEU A 288 27.19 -34.36 -20.50
N CYS A 289 28.16 -35.03 -21.13
CA CYS A 289 28.98 -34.42 -22.19
C CYS A 289 28.15 -34.00 -23.40
N VAL A 290 27.22 -34.86 -23.84
CA VAL A 290 26.28 -34.56 -24.93
C VAL A 290 25.36 -33.40 -24.54
N TRP A 291 24.86 -33.37 -23.31
CA TRP A 291 24.03 -32.27 -22.82
C TRP A 291 24.81 -30.95 -22.79
N THR A 292 26.04 -30.93 -22.29
CA THR A 292 26.91 -29.73 -22.29
C THR A 292 27.22 -29.28 -23.71
N TYR A 293 27.50 -30.22 -24.62
CA TYR A 293 27.73 -29.92 -26.04
C TYR A 293 26.50 -29.28 -26.68
N VAL A 294 25.31 -29.89 -26.55
CA VAL A 294 24.05 -29.36 -27.11
C VAL A 294 23.71 -27.98 -26.55
N LYS A 295 24.00 -27.73 -25.27
CA LYS A 295 23.81 -26.41 -24.66
C LYS A 295 24.80 -25.35 -25.15
N TYR A 296 26.03 -25.75 -25.50
CA TYR A 296 27.07 -24.85 -25.97
C TYR A 296 27.00 -24.60 -27.49
N SER A 297 26.77 -25.63 -28.30
CA SER A 297 26.71 -25.55 -29.77
C SER A 297 25.33 -25.18 -30.31
N GLY A 298 24.25 -25.50 -29.56
CA GLY A 298 22.88 -25.25 -29.99
C GLY A 298 22.34 -26.22 -31.06
N GLU A 299 23.16 -27.13 -31.57
CA GLU A 299 22.75 -28.19 -32.52
C GLU A 299 22.11 -29.38 -31.79
N PHE A 300 21.20 -30.11 -32.46
CA PHE A 300 20.51 -31.30 -31.92
C PHE A 300 19.73 -31.07 -30.61
N ARG A 301 18.94 -29.99 -30.55
CA ARG A 301 18.06 -29.65 -29.39
C ARG A 301 17.12 -30.77 -28.96
N GLU A 302 16.71 -31.66 -29.86
CA GLU A 302 15.85 -32.81 -29.54
C GLU A 302 16.52 -33.80 -28.57
N LEU A 303 17.82 -34.06 -28.73
CA LEU A 303 18.59 -34.92 -27.83
C LEU A 303 18.75 -34.28 -26.44
N GLY A 304 19.00 -32.96 -26.39
CA GLY A 304 19.05 -32.21 -25.13
C GLY A 304 17.71 -32.27 -24.37
N CYS A 305 16.59 -32.07 -25.07
CA CYS A 305 15.25 -32.19 -24.49
C CYS A 305 14.93 -33.61 -23.99
N PHE A 306 15.40 -34.64 -24.69
CA PHE A 306 15.23 -36.03 -24.26
C PHE A 306 16.01 -36.31 -22.95
N ILE A 307 17.25 -35.83 -22.86
CA ILE A 307 18.08 -35.93 -21.65
C ILE A 307 17.43 -35.16 -20.49
N ASP A 308 16.92 -33.95 -20.74
CA ASP A 308 16.20 -33.15 -19.73
C ASP A 308 14.94 -33.89 -19.22
N ARG A 309 14.18 -34.56 -20.11
CA ARG A 309 13.01 -35.37 -19.72
C ARG A 309 13.41 -36.59 -18.86
N LEU A 310 14.47 -37.31 -19.22
CA LEU A 310 14.97 -38.44 -18.41
C LEU A 310 15.52 -37.98 -17.06
N ALA A 311 16.20 -36.84 -17.02
CA ALA A 311 16.67 -36.23 -15.78
C ALA A 311 15.50 -35.81 -14.88
N LEU A 312 14.41 -35.29 -15.46
CA LEU A 312 13.19 -34.92 -14.73
C LEU A 312 12.49 -36.15 -14.14
N THR A 313 12.34 -37.24 -14.89
CA THR A 313 11.72 -38.46 -14.36
C THR A 313 12.53 -39.05 -13.22
N LEU A 314 13.86 -39.08 -13.33
CA LEU A 314 14.77 -39.52 -12.25
C LEU A 314 14.73 -38.58 -11.04
N TRP A 315 14.65 -37.26 -11.24
CA TRP A 315 14.53 -36.29 -10.16
C TRP A 315 13.22 -36.42 -9.39
N GLU A 316 12.09 -36.53 -10.11
CA GLU A 316 10.77 -36.72 -9.52
C GLU A 316 10.64 -38.07 -8.79
N GLN A 317 11.29 -39.11 -9.31
CA GLN A 317 11.34 -40.41 -8.65
C GLN A 317 12.16 -40.38 -7.34
N ARG A 318 13.12 -39.45 -7.24
CA ARG A 318 13.95 -39.21 -6.04
C ARG A 318 13.33 -38.21 -5.06
N THR A 319 12.33 -37.41 -5.46
CA THR A 319 11.67 -36.50 -4.52
C THR A 319 10.95 -37.27 -3.39
N PRO A 320 11.22 -36.96 -2.11
CA PRO A 320 10.85 -37.78 -0.96
C PRO A 320 9.34 -37.99 -0.74
N ARG A 321 8.45 -37.31 -1.46
CA ARG A 321 6.99 -37.44 -1.28
C ARG A 321 6.46 -38.86 -1.52
N LYS A 322 7.00 -39.63 -2.48
CA LYS A 322 6.53 -41.01 -2.77
C LYS A 322 7.17 -42.08 -1.89
N VAL A 323 8.37 -41.84 -1.36
CA VAL A 323 9.07 -42.78 -0.47
C VAL A 323 8.56 -42.65 0.97
N PHE A 324 8.33 -41.42 1.43
CA PHE A 324 7.72 -41.18 2.74
C PHE A 324 6.26 -41.62 2.80
N SER A 325 5.47 -41.47 1.72
CA SER A 325 4.08 -41.95 1.72
C SER A 325 3.99 -43.47 1.83
N LYS A 326 4.84 -44.22 1.12
CA LYS A 326 4.90 -45.68 1.23
C LYS A 326 5.42 -46.16 2.59
N LEU A 327 6.41 -45.48 3.17
CA LEU A 327 6.87 -45.77 4.53
C LEU A 327 5.79 -45.47 5.59
N PHE A 328 5.01 -44.41 5.41
CA PHE A 328 3.93 -44.03 6.32
C PHE A 328 2.72 -44.98 6.22
N GLU A 329 2.37 -45.46 5.03
CA GLU A 329 1.34 -46.49 4.84
C GLU A 329 1.75 -47.85 5.42
N VAL A 330 3.02 -48.25 5.26
CA VAL A 330 3.55 -49.48 5.86
C VAL A 330 3.64 -49.38 7.39
N ALA A 331 3.96 -48.20 7.93
CA ALA A 331 3.93 -47.96 9.38
C ALA A 331 2.49 -47.98 9.94
N ARG A 332 1.52 -47.39 9.22
CA ARG A 332 0.10 -47.34 9.63
C ARG A 332 -0.60 -48.70 9.58
N SER A 333 -0.24 -49.55 8.62
CA SER A 333 -0.76 -50.93 8.53
C SER A 333 -0.20 -51.85 9.64
N LYS A 334 1.05 -51.66 10.09
CA LYS A 334 1.62 -52.39 11.24
C LYS A 334 1.08 -51.93 12.59
N MET A 335 0.80 -50.64 12.77
CA MET A 335 0.18 -50.13 14.01
C MET A 335 -1.26 -50.60 14.20
N SER A 336 -2.03 -50.72 13.13
CA SER A 336 -3.44 -51.16 13.21
C SER A 336 -3.61 -52.66 13.52
N GLN A 337 -2.67 -53.52 13.12
CA GLN A 337 -2.65 -54.93 13.53
C GLN A 337 -2.27 -55.11 15.02
N THR A 338 -1.34 -54.31 15.53
CA THR A 338 -0.87 -54.40 16.93
C THR A 338 -1.92 -53.88 17.93
N GLN A 339 -2.73 -52.88 17.56
CA GLN A 339 -3.85 -52.41 18.39
C GLN A 339 -5.05 -53.37 18.41
N ARG A 340 -5.27 -54.16 17.34
CA ARG A 340 -6.37 -55.14 17.29
C ARG A 340 -6.09 -56.38 18.15
N GLN A 341 -4.84 -56.80 18.28
CA GLN A 341 -4.45 -57.91 19.13
C GLN A 341 -4.49 -57.57 20.64
N ARG A 342 -4.20 -56.31 21.03
CA ARG A 342 -4.25 -55.89 22.46
C ARG A 342 -5.66 -55.67 23.03
N ARG A 343 -6.69 -55.43 22.20
CA ARG A 343 -8.08 -55.24 22.68
C ARG A 343 -8.88 -56.53 22.82
N SER A 344 -8.44 -57.65 22.24
CA SER A 344 -9.18 -58.93 22.28
C SER A 344 -8.98 -59.75 23.56
N SER A 345 -7.98 -59.43 24.39
CA SER A 345 -7.55 -60.32 25.48
C SER A 345 -8.02 -59.95 26.88
N ASN A 346 -8.82 -58.87 27.05
CA ASN A 346 -9.09 -58.30 28.38
C ASN A 346 -10.57 -58.23 28.81
N ASN A 347 -11.47 -59.02 28.21
CA ASN A 347 -12.92 -58.90 28.42
C ASN A 347 -13.64 -60.16 28.93
N ASN A 348 -13.01 -61.02 29.74
CA ASN A 348 -13.68 -62.25 30.20
C ASN A 348 -13.45 -62.68 31.67
N ILE A 349 -13.13 -61.77 32.60
CA ILE A 349 -13.11 -62.12 34.04
C ILE A 349 -13.64 -60.96 34.89
N LYS A 350 -14.97 -60.91 35.09
CA LYS A 350 -15.66 -60.49 36.33
C LYS A 350 -17.17 -60.40 36.10
N LYS A 351 -17.88 -61.49 36.42
CA LYS A 351 -19.26 -61.49 36.96
C LYS A 351 -19.61 -62.92 37.38
N ARG A 352 -19.24 -63.27 38.60
CA ARG A 352 -19.90 -64.32 39.38
C ARG A 352 -19.71 -63.99 40.86
N ASN A 353 -20.85 -64.01 41.55
CA ASN A 353 -21.14 -63.72 42.95
C ASN A 353 -21.29 -62.23 43.28
#